data_AF-A0A1Q4Z976-F1
#
_entry.id   AF-A0A1Q4Z976-F1
#
_cell.length_a   1.000
_cell.length_b   1.000
_cell.length_c   1.000
_cell.angle_alpha   90.00
_cell.angle_beta   90.00
_cell.angle_gamma   90.00
#
_symmetry.space_group_name_H-M   'P 1'
#
loop_
_entity.id
_entity.type
_entity.pdbx_description
1 polymer ?
#
loop_
_entity_poly.entity_id
_entity_poly.type
_entity_poly.pdbx_seq_one_letter_code
_entity_poly.pdbx_strand_id
1 'polypeptide(L)'
;MLLDGARMQISFLKDLVTLRNPGSPYSFLAYLKAKGRLEEFANLREFYPSRIEFQDYLRWVAGHFEHQAVFGARVASVSPDFGIDGMARSFTVRAELAHSGEYVTYQARNVVYAPGGTPNRVAGVAPRDERVIHTAEFLERFPKSFPDRSADLSFAVVGGGQSAAEIIEYILAKYPLSRVHAILPGYSFRPADDSPYSNEVFFSAEVDGHFTAHDRAARLAEARSTNYGVVDLDLIEDLYRMGYEDQVRGNVPRLTFCRSSRLLSADAGPSGIEVTVGGPEGSRSLNLDGLVLATGYHRELDPEMFRDVIPHLQRNESGNFLVSRAYRADSAPELTAGIYFQGLTELSHGIGDTLLSLLPFRSAEIAEDVRKRSEVPSADEVEYPPARHIEPDRATILETLQRFPLATLISSDDESEVFATHLPLILDRERGEQGVLFGHLDAGNPQVPNLNGRRVLAVFHGPNSYISPKAYTTDQLPTWNYVAVHVRGHVRVLENQDQVVSGLASISEKADRSDGAYRLDENDSRIEKLIGGIVGFELDIESLTGRFKLSQDRNDEDRKRAMAVLREGAGDEHHDFVARIHQQ
;
A
#
# COMPACT_ATOMS: atom_id res chain seq x y z
N MET A 1 -5.20 22.76 13.05
CA MET A 1 -5.47 23.91 13.92
C MET A 1 -5.78 23.39 15.33
N LEU A 2 -4.95 23.75 16.32
CA LEU A 2 -4.94 23.20 17.69
C LEU A 2 -5.40 24.25 18.72
N LEU A 3 -6.61 24.79 18.55
CA LEU A 3 -7.16 25.76 19.50
C LEU A 3 -7.41 25.08 20.86
N ASP A 4 -7.25 25.82 21.95
CA ASP A 4 -7.64 25.35 23.29
C ASP A 4 -9.10 24.91 23.26
N GLY A 5 -9.41 23.73 23.83
CA GLY A 5 -10.78 23.18 23.85
C GLY A 5 -11.23 22.49 22.56
N ALA A 6 -10.50 22.64 21.44
CA ALA A 6 -10.89 21.99 20.18
C ALA A 6 -10.86 20.46 20.28
N ARG A 7 -11.93 19.82 19.77
CA ARG A 7 -12.12 18.37 19.83
C ARG A 7 -11.99 17.70 18.47
N MET A 8 -11.76 16.40 18.49
CA MET A 8 -11.89 15.54 17.31
C MET A 8 -13.36 15.44 16.92
N GLN A 9 -13.66 15.49 15.62
CA GLN A 9 -15.03 15.31 15.09
C GLN A 9 -15.31 13.84 14.73
N ILE A 10 -14.52 12.93 15.30
CA ILE A 10 -14.52 11.52 14.96
C ILE A 10 -14.23 10.73 16.23
N SER A 11 -14.91 9.58 16.37
CA SER A 11 -14.66 8.65 17.48
C SER A 11 -13.19 8.20 17.51
N PHE A 12 -12.61 8.10 18.70
CA PHE A 12 -11.26 7.57 18.88
C PHE A 12 -11.10 6.13 18.37
N LEU A 13 -12.20 5.38 18.19
CA LEU A 13 -12.16 4.04 17.58
C LEU A 13 -11.82 4.08 16.09
N LYS A 14 -12.06 5.21 15.41
CA LYS A 14 -11.61 5.48 14.04
C LYS A 14 -10.18 6.08 14.06
N ASP A 15 -9.30 5.49 14.86
CA ASP A 15 -7.88 5.83 14.89
C ASP A 15 -7.15 5.25 13.64
N LEU A 16 -5.83 5.15 13.69
CA LEU A 16 -5.01 4.72 12.56
C LEU A 16 -5.13 3.23 12.24
N VAL A 17 -5.71 2.40 13.12
CA VAL A 17 -5.60 0.94 13.00
C VAL A 17 -6.75 0.13 13.60
N THR A 18 -7.44 0.61 14.64
CA THR A 18 -8.37 -0.18 15.47
C THR A 18 -9.45 -0.85 14.65
N LEU A 19 -10.10 -0.15 13.71
CA LEU A 19 -11.15 -0.75 12.87
C LEU A 19 -10.64 -1.84 11.91
N ARG A 20 -9.33 -1.90 11.64
CA ARG A 20 -8.71 -2.98 10.85
C ARG A 20 -8.16 -4.08 11.74
N ASN A 21 -7.49 -3.72 12.83
CA ASN A 21 -6.87 -4.64 13.78
C ASN A 21 -6.93 -4.06 15.20
N PRO A 22 -7.95 -4.43 16.00
CA PRO A 22 -8.09 -3.97 17.39
C PRO A 22 -6.94 -4.41 18.30
N GLY A 23 -6.22 -5.48 17.95
CA GLY A 23 -5.06 -5.98 18.70
C GLY A 23 -3.75 -5.27 18.35
N SER A 24 -3.78 -4.26 17.46
CA SER A 24 -2.59 -3.53 17.06
C SER A 24 -1.97 -2.75 18.22
N PRO A 25 -0.63 -2.77 18.36
CA PRO A 25 0.07 -1.95 19.36
C PRO A 25 -0.03 -0.45 19.07
N TYR A 26 -0.50 -0.05 17.88
CA TYR A 26 -0.62 1.35 17.47
C TYR A 26 -2.02 1.94 17.67
N SER A 27 -2.92 1.26 18.39
CA SER A 27 -4.26 1.79 18.67
C SER A 27 -4.23 2.96 19.66
N PHE A 28 -5.26 3.81 19.63
CA PHE A 28 -5.43 4.91 20.60
C PHE A 28 -5.52 4.39 22.04
N LEU A 29 -6.14 3.22 22.24
CA LEU A 29 -6.21 2.58 23.56
C LEU A 29 -4.83 2.08 24.03
N ALA A 30 -4.02 1.51 23.13
CA ALA A 30 -2.64 1.13 23.45
C ALA A 30 -1.80 2.36 23.82
N TYR A 31 -1.97 3.47 23.10
CA TYR A 31 -1.36 4.76 23.44
C TYR A 31 -1.76 5.26 24.84
N LEU A 32 -3.06 5.27 25.16
CA LEU A 32 -3.54 5.70 26.47
C LEU A 32 -2.95 4.84 27.59
N LYS A 33 -2.86 3.52 27.36
CA LYS A 33 -2.23 2.59 28.30
C LYS A 33 -0.73 2.91 28.47
N ALA A 34 -0.01 3.12 27.38
CA ALA A 34 1.41 3.46 27.38
C ALA A 34 1.70 4.80 28.09
N LYS A 35 0.78 5.76 28.01
CA LYS A 35 0.88 7.05 28.71
C LYS A 35 0.36 7.02 30.16
N GLY A 36 -0.14 5.89 30.65
CA GLY A 36 -0.71 5.76 31.99
C GLY A 36 -2.04 6.51 32.20
N ARG A 37 -2.74 6.88 31.12
CA ARG A 37 -3.96 7.72 31.16
C ARG A 37 -5.25 6.97 30.81
N LEU A 38 -5.20 5.66 30.60
CA LEU A 38 -6.35 4.88 30.15
C LEU A 38 -7.54 4.94 31.12
N GLU A 39 -7.31 4.78 32.43
CA GLU A 39 -8.37 4.81 33.44
C GLU A 39 -8.96 6.22 33.58
N GLU A 40 -8.12 7.25 33.53
CA GLU A 40 -8.54 8.65 33.56
C GLU A 40 -9.38 9.01 32.33
N PHE A 41 -8.95 8.60 31.14
CA PHE A 41 -9.70 8.79 29.90
C PHE A 41 -11.05 8.07 29.94
N ALA A 42 -11.09 6.84 30.46
CA ALA A 42 -12.34 6.09 30.61
C ALA A 42 -13.35 6.83 31.50
N ASN A 43 -12.87 7.56 32.51
CA ASN A 43 -13.71 8.38 33.39
C ASN A 43 -14.28 9.62 32.70
N LEU A 44 -13.68 10.11 31.60
CA LEU A 44 -14.24 11.21 30.82
C LEU A 44 -15.58 10.84 30.18
N ARG A 45 -15.78 9.55 29.84
CA ARG A 45 -16.98 9.03 29.13
C ARG A 45 -17.21 9.71 27.78
N GLU A 46 -16.12 9.98 27.07
CA GLU A 46 -16.13 10.71 25.81
C GLU A 46 -15.57 9.85 24.66
N PHE A 47 -16.17 9.98 23.49
CA PHE A 47 -15.68 9.33 22.26
C PHE A 47 -14.76 10.24 21.44
N TYR A 48 -14.75 11.54 21.73
CA TYR A 48 -14.14 12.59 20.92
C TYR A 48 -12.98 13.25 21.69
N PRO A 49 -11.75 12.69 21.64
CA PRO A 49 -10.64 13.25 22.38
C PRO A 49 -10.33 14.69 21.94
N SER A 50 -9.60 15.43 22.77
CA SER A 50 -9.10 16.74 22.35
C SER A 50 -8.16 16.60 21.15
N ARG A 51 -8.09 17.62 20.28
CA ARG A 51 -7.14 17.60 19.15
C ARG A 51 -5.68 17.58 19.63
N ILE A 52 -5.41 18.16 20.80
CA ILE A 52 -4.08 18.12 21.44
C ILE A 52 -3.72 16.68 21.79
N GLU A 53 -4.62 15.94 22.43
CA GLU A 53 -4.38 14.54 22.80
C GLU A 53 -4.26 13.63 21.57
N PHE A 54 -5.12 13.83 20.57
CA PHE A 54 -5.04 13.05 19.33
C PHE A 54 -3.76 13.36 18.54
N GLN A 55 -3.28 14.62 18.54
CA GLN A 55 -1.98 14.96 17.98
C GLN A 55 -0.84 14.27 18.74
N ASP A 56 -0.88 14.20 20.07
CA ASP A 56 0.14 13.47 20.84
C ASP A 56 0.10 11.97 20.56
N TYR A 57 -1.10 11.40 20.35
CA TYR A 57 -1.25 10.03 19.85
C TYR A 57 -0.58 9.84 18.48
N LEU A 58 -0.85 10.72 17.50
CA LEU A 58 -0.23 10.64 16.17
C LEU A 58 1.30 10.78 16.26
N ARG A 59 1.81 11.69 17.11
CA ARG A 59 3.24 11.84 17.38
C ARG A 59 3.83 10.58 18.00
N TRP A 60 3.14 9.98 18.97
CA TRP A 60 3.57 8.75 19.62
C TRP A 60 3.65 7.59 18.62
N VAL A 61 2.66 7.43 17.74
CA VAL A 61 2.73 6.42 16.66
C VAL A 61 3.89 6.73 15.71
N ALA A 62 4.01 7.97 15.23
CA ALA A 62 5.09 8.37 14.32
C ALA A 62 6.49 8.13 14.91
N GLY A 63 6.65 8.27 16.23
CA GLY A 63 7.89 7.96 16.96
C GLY A 63 8.45 6.55 16.71
N HIS A 64 7.58 5.57 16.46
CA HIS A 64 8.00 4.19 16.17
C HIS A 64 8.63 4.04 14.77
N PHE A 65 8.43 5.02 13.89
CA PHE A 65 8.86 5.01 12.50
C PHE A 65 9.88 6.12 12.19
N GLU A 66 10.45 6.78 13.21
CA GLU A 66 11.43 7.88 13.01
C GLU A 66 12.62 7.46 12.15
N HIS A 67 13.09 6.22 12.29
CA HIS A 67 14.18 5.65 11.48
C HIS A 67 13.82 5.45 10.00
N GLN A 68 12.54 5.56 9.63
CA GLN A 68 12.03 5.42 8.27
C GLN A 68 11.53 6.76 7.69
N ALA A 69 11.55 7.84 8.48
CA ALA A 69 11.02 9.14 8.11
C ALA A 69 12.14 10.19 8.03
N VAL A 70 12.15 10.97 6.95
CA VAL A 70 13.05 12.12 6.78
C VAL A 70 12.25 13.40 6.94
N PHE A 71 12.32 14.00 8.13
CA PHE A 71 11.68 15.29 8.42
C PHE A 71 12.50 16.46 7.88
N GLY A 72 11.85 17.61 7.68
CA GLY A 72 12.51 18.79 7.13
C GLY A 72 12.94 18.63 5.67
N ALA A 73 12.41 17.64 4.95
CA ALA A 73 12.65 17.44 3.53
C ALA A 73 11.38 17.77 2.73
N ARG A 74 11.46 18.79 1.88
CA ARG A 74 10.36 19.19 0.98
C ARG A 74 10.58 18.55 -0.39
N VAL A 75 9.71 17.63 -0.80
CA VAL A 75 9.77 17.06 -2.16
C VAL A 75 9.58 18.18 -3.17
N ALA A 76 10.51 18.27 -4.12
CA ALA A 76 10.54 19.29 -5.16
C ALA A 76 10.16 18.75 -6.53
N SER A 77 10.49 17.48 -6.82
CA SER A 77 10.10 16.84 -8.08
C SER A 77 10.03 15.33 -7.97
N VAL A 78 9.14 14.73 -8.77
CA VAL A 78 9.04 13.28 -9.02
C VAL A 78 9.08 13.09 -10.52
N SER A 79 10.06 12.33 -11.02
CA SER A 79 10.27 12.09 -12.44
C SER A 79 10.43 10.59 -12.73
N PRO A 80 9.76 10.02 -13.75
CA PRO A 80 9.91 8.62 -14.11
C PRO A 80 11.28 8.33 -14.73
N ASP A 81 11.88 7.19 -14.38
CA ASP A 81 13.18 6.76 -14.91
C ASP A 81 12.99 5.76 -16.06
N PHE A 82 13.06 6.26 -17.29
CA PHE A 82 12.93 5.43 -18.49
C PHE A 82 14.21 4.64 -18.78
N GLY A 83 14.08 3.31 -18.87
CA GLY A 83 15.13 2.43 -19.34
C GLY A 83 15.37 2.52 -20.84
N ILE A 84 16.40 1.82 -21.33
CA ILE A 84 16.74 1.73 -22.76
C ILE A 84 15.59 1.12 -23.58
N ASP A 85 14.78 0.27 -22.95
CA ASP A 85 13.59 -0.35 -23.54
C ASP A 85 12.36 0.57 -23.56
N GLY A 86 12.51 1.83 -23.12
CA GLY A 86 11.43 2.81 -23.04
C GLY A 86 10.46 2.58 -21.89
N MET A 87 10.75 1.66 -20.96
CA MET A 87 9.90 1.37 -19.81
C MET A 87 10.40 2.07 -18.56
N ALA A 88 9.51 2.79 -17.86
CA ALA A 88 9.78 3.39 -16.56
C ALA A 88 9.36 2.44 -15.43
N ARG A 89 10.36 1.96 -14.67
CA ARG A 89 10.21 1.01 -13.55
C ARG A 89 10.49 1.62 -12.18
N SER A 90 10.98 2.84 -12.15
CA SER A 90 11.21 3.63 -10.94
C SER A 90 10.94 5.11 -11.19
N PHE A 91 10.94 5.86 -10.09
CA PHE A 91 10.95 7.31 -10.05
C PHE A 91 12.20 7.81 -9.33
N THR A 92 12.76 8.87 -9.88
CA THR A 92 13.67 9.77 -9.19
C THR A 92 12.83 10.78 -8.40
N VAL A 93 12.96 10.77 -7.08
CA VAL A 93 12.32 11.75 -6.17
C VAL A 93 13.40 12.68 -5.63
N ARG A 94 13.29 13.98 -5.94
CA ARG A 94 14.22 15.00 -5.46
C ARG A 94 13.57 15.80 -4.34
N ALA A 95 14.26 15.93 -3.21
CA ALA A 95 13.77 16.67 -2.04
C ALA A 95 14.80 17.69 -1.56
N GLU A 96 14.34 18.87 -1.16
CA GLU A 96 15.14 19.96 -0.59
C GLU A 96 15.16 19.85 0.94
N LEU A 97 16.34 19.84 1.55
CA LEU A 97 16.51 19.83 2.99
C LEU A 97 16.38 21.25 3.56
N ALA A 98 15.41 21.48 4.44
CA ALA A 98 15.11 22.78 5.01
C ALA A 98 16.27 23.39 5.81
N HIS A 99 17.17 22.57 6.38
CA HIS A 99 18.28 23.06 7.19
C HIS A 99 19.48 23.57 6.36
N SER A 100 19.69 23.08 5.14
CA SER A 100 20.85 23.41 4.31
C SER A 100 20.47 24.02 2.95
N GLY A 101 19.23 23.84 2.50
CA GLY A 101 18.81 24.13 1.13
C GLY A 101 19.36 23.15 0.09
N GLU A 102 20.07 22.10 0.52
CA GLU A 102 20.63 21.10 -0.39
C GLU A 102 19.56 20.13 -0.88
N TYR A 103 19.78 19.58 -2.07
CA TYR A 103 18.91 18.56 -2.64
C TYR A 103 19.45 17.16 -2.40
N VAL A 104 18.55 16.26 -1.99
CA VAL A 104 18.78 14.81 -1.91
C VAL A 104 17.90 14.11 -2.93
N THR A 105 18.39 12.99 -3.44
CA THR A 105 17.69 12.20 -4.45
C THR A 105 17.42 10.79 -3.92
N TYR A 106 16.19 10.33 -4.10
CA TYR A 106 15.75 8.98 -3.77
C TYR A 106 15.28 8.26 -5.04
N GLN A 107 15.42 6.94 -5.03
CA GLN A 107 14.93 6.05 -6.07
C GLN A 107 13.80 5.21 -5.49
N ALA A 108 12.66 5.17 -6.17
CA ALA A 108 11.49 4.43 -5.68
C ALA A 108 10.73 3.76 -6.82
N ARG A 109 10.41 2.47 -6.68
CA ARG A 109 9.50 1.78 -7.63
C ARG A 109 8.06 2.26 -7.51
N ASN A 110 7.69 2.74 -6.33
CA ASN A 110 6.35 3.23 -6.03
C ASN A 110 6.43 4.53 -5.24
N VAL A 111 5.56 5.49 -5.57
CA VAL A 111 5.42 6.77 -4.87
C VAL A 111 3.99 6.88 -4.35
N VAL A 112 3.83 7.10 -3.05
CA VAL A 112 2.52 7.42 -2.44
C VAL A 112 2.49 8.91 -2.14
N TYR A 113 1.59 9.64 -2.79
CA TYR A 113 1.43 11.08 -2.61
C TYR A 113 0.26 11.38 -1.66
N ALA A 114 0.59 11.94 -0.49
CA ALA A 114 -0.34 12.24 0.60
C ALA A 114 -0.09 13.66 1.18
N PRO A 115 -0.25 14.73 0.39
CA PRO A 115 0.18 16.09 0.78
C PRO A 115 -0.74 16.76 1.82
N GLY A 116 -1.90 16.17 2.12
CA GLY A 116 -2.97 16.87 2.81
C GLY A 116 -3.66 17.87 1.87
N GLY A 117 -3.96 19.07 2.37
CA GLY A 117 -4.59 20.12 1.57
C GLY A 117 -3.82 21.43 1.61
N THR A 118 -3.86 22.19 0.52
CA THR A 118 -3.29 23.53 0.42
C THR A 118 -4.34 24.58 0.77
N PRO A 119 -4.01 25.63 1.56
CA PRO A 119 -4.94 26.70 1.90
C PRO A 119 -5.68 27.29 0.68
N ASN A 120 -7.01 27.35 0.74
CA ASN A 120 -7.81 27.98 -0.31
C ASN A 120 -7.74 29.51 -0.16
N ARG A 121 -6.95 30.15 -1.01
CA ARG A 121 -6.82 31.61 -1.05
C ARG A 121 -7.82 32.20 -2.05
N VAL A 122 -8.51 33.26 -1.65
CA VAL A 122 -9.51 33.94 -2.47
C VAL A 122 -8.82 34.89 -3.46
N ALA A 123 -9.17 34.79 -4.75
CA ALA A 123 -8.67 35.72 -5.76
C ALA A 123 -9.09 37.17 -5.41
N GLY A 124 -8.20 38.14 -5.62
CA GLY A 124 -8.46 39.55 -5.28
C GLY A 124 -8.23 39.90 -3.81
N VAL A 125 -7.68 39.00 -3.00
CA VAL A 125 -7.24 39.28 -1.63
C VAL A 125 -5.71 39.37 -1.62
N ALA A 126 -5.15 40.48 -1.16
CA ALA A 126 -3.70 40.65 -1.05
C ALA A 126 -3.11 39.64 -0.05
N PRO A 127 -2.43 38.57 -0.49
CA PRO A 127 -2.08 37.44 0.39
C PRO A 127 -0.87 37.72 1.29
N ARG A 128 -0.28 38.92 1.22
CA ARG A 128 1.00 39.27 1.84
C ARG A 128 0.89 40.20 3.05
N ASP A 129 -0.30 40.72 3.36
CA ASP A 129 -0.46 41.56 4.56
C ASP A 129 -0.53 40.68 5.83
N GLU A 130 0.14 41.14 6.90
CA GLU A 130 0.22 40.41 8.16
C GLU A 130 -1.13 40.23 8.86
N ARG A 131 -2.10 41.09 8.54
CA ARG A 131 -3.46 41.13 9.09
C ARG A 131 -4.45 40.28 8.30
N VAL A 132 -4.05 39.75 7.13
CA VAL A 132 -4.83 38.78 6.35
C VAL A 132 -4.28 37.37 6.59
N ILE A 133 -5.04 36.54 7.29
CA ILE A 133 -4.56 35.26 7.85
C ILE A 133 -5.48 34.12 7.43
N HIS A 134 -4.93 33.08 6.81
CA HIS A 134 -5.69 31.83 6.60
C HIS A 134 -5.67 30.97 7.87
N THR A 135 -6.69 30.16 8.10
CA THR A 135 -6.81 29.33 9.32
C THR A 135 -5.65 28.37 9.54
N ALA A 136 -4.99 27.95 8.46
CA ALA A 136 -3.77 27.13 8.47
C ALA A 136 -2.63 27.76 9.29
N GLU A 137 -2.56 29.09 9.34
CA GLU A 137 -1.48 29.86 9.98
C GLU A 137 -1.99 30.63 11.22
N PHE A 138 -3.26 30.42 11.63
CA PHE A 138 -3.97 31.27 12.57
C PHE A 138 -3.27 31.40 13.94
N LEU A 139 -2.98 30.26 14.59
CA LEU A 139 -2.35 30.25 15.92
C LEU A 139 -0.94 30.85 15.92
N GLU A 140 -0.23 30.74 14.81
CA GLU A 140 1.13 31.26 14.69
C GLU A 140 1.14 32.77 14.44
N ARG A 141 0.24 33.26 13.57
CA ARG A 141 0.26 34.65 13.10
C ARG A 141 -0.69 35.56 13.86
N PHE A 142 -1.92 35.14 14.12
CA PHE A 142 -2.97 36.03 14.64
C PHE A 142 -2.61 36.68 15.98
N PRO A 143 -2.14 35.93 17.00
CA PRO A 143 -1.74 36.55 18.27
C PRO A 143 -0.53 37.48 18.15
N LYS A 144 0.33 37.29 17.14
CA LYS A 144 1.49 38.16 16.88
C LYS A 144 1.06 39.45 16.18
N SER A 145 0.15 39.36 15.20
CA SER A 145 -0.41 40.51 14.50
C SER A 145 -1.30 41.37 15.40
N PHE A 146 -1.96 40.76 16.39
CA PHE A 146 -2.87 41.43 17.32
C PHE A 146 -2.52 41.10 18.78
N PRO A 147 -1.40 41.62 19.31
CA PRO A 147 -0.91 41.24 20.64
C PRO A 147 -1.73 41.85 21.79
N ASP A 148 -2.32 43.02 21.59
CA ASP A 148 -3.18 43.67 22.58
C ASP A 148 -4.59 43.07 22.56
N ARG A 149 -4.84 42.17 23.50
CA ARG A 149 -6.14 41.51 23.68
C ARG A 149 -7.22 42.42 24.27
N SER A 150 -6.82 43.56 24.83
CA SER A 150 -7.73 44.54 25.42
C SER A 150 -8.18 45.63 24.46
N ALA A 151 -7.67 45.65 23.23
CA ALA A 151 -8.07 46.63 22.22
C ALA A 151 -9.49 46.38 21.67
N ASP A 152 -10.22 47.46 21.37
CA ASP A 152 -11.50 47.44 20.63
C ASP A 152 -11.20 47.33 19.13
N LEU A 153 -10.91 46.10 18.70
CA LEU A 153 -10.61 45.75 17.31
C LEU A 153 -11.84 45.18 16.60
N SER A 154 -11.85 45.28 15.28
CA SER A 154 -12.87 44.77 14.39
C SER A 154 -12.28 43.75 13.42
N PHE A 155 -12.83 42.54 13.42
CA PHE A 155 -12.34 41.43 12.59
C PHE A 155 -13.41 40.96 11.62
N ALA A 156 -13.01 40.43 10.46
CA ALA A 156 -13.87 39.59 9.63
C ALA A 156 -13.37 38.14 9.63
N VAL A 157 -14.30 37.19 9.69
CA VAL A 157 -14.01 35.76 9.50
C VAL A 157 -14.85 35.28 8.32
N VAL A 158 -14.19 34.79 7.27
CA VAL A 158 -14.83 34.36 6.02
C VAL A 158 -14.95 32.85 5.99
N GLY A 159 -16.19 32.34 5.96
CA GLY A 159 -16.48 30.91 5.91
C GLY A 159 -17.55 30.49 6.90
N GLY A 160 -18.26 29.41 6.60
CA GLY A 160 -19.37 28.89 7.41
C GLY A 160 -19.18 27.47 7.94
N GLY A 161 -17.94 26.96 7.92
CA GLY A 161 -17.60 25.64 8.45
C GLY A 161 -16.93 25.69 9.83
N GLN A 162 -16.63 24.52 10.38
CA GLN A 162 -16.05 24.35 11.72
C GLN A 162 -14.92 25.33 12.04
N SER A 163 -13.92 25.45 11.16
CA SER A 163 -12.78 26.34 11.43
C SER A 163 -13.15 27.82 11.56
N ALA A 164 -14.20 28.27 10.87
CA ALA A 164 -14.68 29.65 11.02
C ALA A 164 -15.32 29.84 12.39
N ALA A 165 -16.18 28.91 12.81
CA ALA A 165 -16.85 28.94 14.10
C ALA A 165 -15.85 28.92 15.28
N GLU A 166 -14.87 28.00 15.25
CA GLU A 166 -13.85 27.89 16.30
C GLU A 166 -12.98 29.17 16.41
N ILE A 167 -12.71 29.83 15.29
CA ILE A 167 -11.95 31.08 15.29
C ILE A 167 -12.79 32.23 15.83
N ILE A 168 -14.08 32.30 15.46
CA ILE A 168 -15.00 33.29 16.00
C ILE A 168 -15.08 33.13 17.53
N GLU A 169 -15.29 31.92 18.01
CA GLU A 169 -15.31 31.60 19.44
C GLU A 169 -13.99 32.02 20.11
N TYR A 170 -12.84 31.66 19.54
CA TYR A 170 -11.53 32.05 20.04
C TYR A 170 -11.38 33.57 20.15
N ILE A 171 -11.73 34.32 19.10
CA ILE A 171 -11.63 35.79 19.12
C ILE A 171 -12.56 36.36 20.18
N LEU A 172 -13.81 35.89 20.24
CA LEU A 172 -14.77 36.36 21.23
C LEU A 172 -14.35 36.01 22.68
N ALA A 173 -13.67 34.89 22.90
CA ALA A 173 -13.20 34.51 24.22
C ALA A 173 -11.92 35.26 24.64
N LYS A 174 -10.97 35.44 23.71
CA LYS A 174 -9.63 35.99 24.02
C LYS A 174 -9.53 37.51 23.83
N TYR A 175 -10.39 38.11 23.03
CA TYR A 175 -10.45 39.55 22.74
C TYR A 175 -11.83 40.10 23.14
N PRO A 176 -12.06 40.33 24.45
CA PRO A 176 -13.40 40.58 25.00
C PRO A 176 -14.04 41.90 24.54
N LEU A 177 -13.25 42.89 24.12
CA LEU A 177 -13.77 44.16 23.59
C LEU A 177 -13.94 44.15 22.07
N SER A 178 -13.37 43.16 21.38
CA SER A 178 -13.38 43.13 19.92
C SER A 178 -14.70 42.61 19.34
N ARG A 179 -14.93 42.98 18.08
CA ARG A 179 -16.10 42.63 17.27
C ARG A 179 -15.71 41.77 16.08
N VAL A 180 -16.61 40.88 15.67
CA VAL A 180 -16.40 39.92 14.59
C VAL A 180 -17.55 39.96 13.60
N HIS A 181 -17.21 40.17 12.33
CA HIS A 181 -18.09 40.07 11.18
C HIS A 181 -17.92 38.68 10.54
N ALA A 182 -18.86 37.78 10.79
CA ALA A 182 -18.89 36.45 10.16
C ALA A 182 -19.46 36.57 8.74
N ILE A 183 -18.64 36.39 7.72
CA ILE A 183 -19.05 36.44 6.31
C ILE A 183 -19.37 35.02 5.85
N LEU A 184 -20.67 34.75 5.69
CA LEU A 184 -21.19 33.42 5.40
C LEU A 184 -21.81 33.35 4.00
N PRO A 185 -21.45 32.36 3.16
CA PRO A 185 -22.11 32.18 1.87
C PRO A 185 -23.57 31.73 2.00
N GLY A 186 -23.94 31.10 3.12
CA GLY A 186 -25.30 30.71 3.45
C GLY A 186 -25.97 31.67 4.43
N TYR A 187 -27.18 31.33 4.85
CA TYR A 187 -27.93 32.16 5.79
C TYR A 187 -27.44 32.03 7.23
N SER A 188 -27.03 30.85 7.68
CA SER A 188 -26.58 30.57 9.05
C SER A 188 -25.47 29.53 9.06
N PHE A 189 -24.85 29.32 10.23
CA PHE A 189 -24.17 28.06 10.50
C PHE A 189 -25.17 26.90 10.40
N ARG A 190 -24.68 25.77 9.91
CA ARG A 190 -25.46 24.54 9.77
C ARG A 190 -24.79 23.46 10.61
N PRO A 191 -25.56 22.69 11.40
CA PRO A 191 -24.99 21.59 12.15
C PRO A 191 -24.41 20.57 11.17
N ALA A 192 -23.30 19.93 11.57
CA ALA A 192 -22.82 18.74 10.90
C ALA A 192 -23.84 17.61 11.11
N ASP A 193 -24.14 16.87 10.05
CA ASP A 193 -24.97 15.67 10.17
C ASP A 193 -24.08 14.50 10.59
N ASP A 194 -24.11 14.19 11.88
CA ASP A 194 -23.40 13.07 12.50
C ASP A 194 -24.35 11.90 12.83
N SER A 195 -25.58 11.93 12.30
CA SER A 195 -26.57 10.89 12.55
C SER A 195 -26.06 9.52 12.06
N PRO A 196 -26.37 8.41 12.75
CA PRO A 196 -25.75 7.11 12.47
C PRO A 196 -25.85 6.66 11.00
N TYR A 197 -27.02 6.83 10.36
CA TYR A 197 -27.22 6.46 8.95
C TYR A 197 -26.46 7.37 7.99
N SER A 198 -26.48 8.69 8.19
CA SER A 198 -25.69 9.61 7.38
C SER A 198 -24.19 9.33 7.51
N ASN A 199 -23.73 8.85 8.67
CA ASN A 199 -22.33 8.55 8.95
C ASN A 199 -21.85 7.21 8.34
N GLU A 200 -22.74 6.36 7.81
CA GLU A 200 -22.36 5.14 7.09
C GLU A 200 -21.60 5.43 5.80
N VAL A 201 -21.73 6.63 5.23
CA VAL A 201 -20.93 7.09 4.08
C VAL A 201 -19.42 7.06 4.31
N PHE A 202 -18.98 6.90 5.56
CA PHE A 202 -17.58 6.75 5.96
C PHE A 202 -17.17 5.30 6.27
N PHE A 203 -18.03 4.31 6.02
CA PHE A 203 -17.68 2.90 6.14
C PHE A 203 -16.75 2.49 5.00
N SER A 204 -15.83 1.58 5.30
CA SER A 204 -14.95 0.99 4.28
C SER A 204 -15.75 0.24 3.21
N ALA A 205 -16.85 -0.41 3.58
CA ALA A 205 -17.71 -1.14 2.65
C ALA A 205 -18.41 -0.22 1.62
N GLU A 206 -18.71 1.03 2.00
CA GLU A 206 -19.35 1.99 1.10
C GLU A 206 -18.40 2.52 0.01
N VAL A 207 -17.09 2.38 0.21
CA VAL A 207 -16.09 2.79 -0.80
C VAL A 207 -16.26 1.99 -2.09
N ASP A 208 -16.55 0.69 -2.01
CA ASP A 208 -16.77 -0.15 -3.20
C ASP A 208 -18.01 0.30 -3.98
N GLY A 209 -19.12 0.50 -3.26
CA GLY A 209 -20.39 0.95 -3.83
C GLY A 209 -20.31 2.33 -4.46
N HIS A 210 -19.52 3.24 -3.88
CA HIS A 210 -19.23 4.56 -4.45
C HIS A 210 -18.30 4.46 -5.67
N PHE A 211 -17.24 3.65 -5.57
CA PHE A 211 -16.25 3.49 -6.63
C PHE A 211 -16.84 2.93 -7.93
N THR A 212 -17.87 2.09 -7.87
CA THR A 212 -18.55 1.56 -9.08
C THR A 212 -19.73 2.41 -9.54
N ALA A 213 -20.19 3.37 -8.74
CA ALA A 213 -21.38 4.17 -9.03
C ALA A 213 -21.22 5.04 -10.29
N HIS A 214 -22.32 5.29 -11.00
CA HIS A 214 -22.38 6.24 -12.10
C HIS A 214 -22.75 7.67 -11.64
N ASP A 215 -23.35 7.80 -10.46
CA ASP A 215 -23.89 9.02 -9.86
C ASP A 215 -23.03 9.58 -8.72
N ARG A 216 -21.72 9.30 -8.72
CA ARG A 216 -20.77 9.67 -7.64
C ARG A 216 -20.86 11.13 -7.20
N ALA A 217 -21.00 12.05 -8.15
CA ALA A 217 -21.12 13.48 -7.86
C ALA A 217 -22.40 13.83 -7.08
N ALA A 218 -23.51 13.15 -7.36
CA ALA A 218 -24.76 13.34 -6.62
C ALA A 218 -24.65 12.81 -5.19
N ARG A 219 -24.06 11.62 -5.01
CA ARG A 219 -23.80 11.04 -3.68
C ARG A 219 -22.91 11.93 -2.82
N LEU A 220 -21.85 12.49 -3.39
CA LEU A 220 -21.00 13.47 -2.69
C LEU A 220 -21.76 14.75 -2.32
N ALA A 221 -22.66 15.22 -3.20
CA ALA A 221 -23.46 16.40 -2.91
C ALA A 221 -24.42 16.17 -1.74
N GLU A 222 -25.01 14.97 -1.64
CA GLU A 222 -25.87 14.55 -0.53
C GLU A 222 -25.09 14.40 0.78
N ALA A 223 -23.94 13.71 0.74
CA ALA A 223 -23.10 13.52 1.92
C ALA A 223 -22.41 14.80 2.42
N ARG A 224 -22.46 15.90 1.65
CA ARG A 224 -21.70 17.13 1.93
C ARG A 224 -21.94 17.71 3.33
N SER A 225 -23.16 17.59 3.87
CA SER A 225 -23.54 18.08 5.21
C SER A 225 -22.87 17.33 6.36
N THR A 226 -22.23 16.19 6.10
CA THR A 226 -21.50 15.44 7.12
C THR A 226 -20.11 16.02 7.41
N ASN A 227 -19.55 16.84 6.50
CA ASN A 227 -18.14 17.27 6.58
C ASN A 227 -17.87 18.72 6.11
N TYR A 228 -18.52 19.19 5.04
CA TYR A 228 -18.15 20.46 4.39
C TYR A 228 -19.14 21.59 4.64
N GLY A 229 -18.63 22.73 5.14
CA GLY A 229 -19.44 23.93 5.34
C GLY A 229 -20.53 23.77 6.41
N VAL A 230 -20.20 22.95 7.41
CA VAL A 230 -20.99 22.63 8.59
C VAL A 230 -20.14 22.81 9.85
N VAL A 231 -20.79 22.92 10.99
CA VAL A 231 -20.21 23.18 12.31
C VAL A 231 -20.80 22.19 13.30
N ASP A 232 -20.01 21.75 14.27
CA ASP A 232 -20.48 20.98 15.41
C ASP A 232 -21.65 21.70 16.13
N LEU A 233 -22.70 20.95 16.50
CA LEU A 233 -23.91 21.56 17.07
C LEU A 233 -23.63 22.26 18.40
N ASP A 234 -22.81 21.67 19.28
CA ASP A 234 -22.51 22.24 20.59
C ASP A 234 -21.80 23.59 20.42
N LEU A 235 -20.88 23.70 19.45
CA LEU A 235 -20.20 24.96 19.14
C LEU A 235 -21.17 26.03 18.56
N ILE A 236 -22.18 25.63 17.78
CA ILE A 236 -23.22 26.56 17.33
C ILE A 236 -24.00 27.10 18.53
N GLU A 237 -24.37 26.22 19.47
CA GLU A 237 -25.12 26.59 20.68
C GLU A 237 -24.29 27.49 21.61
N ASP A 238 -22.99 27.22 21.76
CA ASP A 238 -22.07 28.04 22.54
C ASP A 238 -21.91 29.45 21.94
N LEU A 239 -21.68 29.56 20.63
CA LEU A 239 -21.63 30.85 19.95
C LEU A 239 -22.95 31.63 20.08
N TYR A 240 -24.08 30.94 20.01
CA TYR A 240 -25.38 31.56 20.20
C TYR A 240 -25.54 32.09 21.64
N ARG A 241 -25.11 31.31 22.63
CA ARG A 241 -25.12 31.68 24.05
C ARG A 241 -24.24 32.91 24.32
N MET A 242 -23.02 32.94 23.77
CA MET A 242 -22.12 34.09 23.88
C MET A 242 -22.79 35.37 23.34
N GLY A 243 -23.41 35.29 22.16
CA GLY A 243 -24.13 36.42 21.57
C GLY A 243 -25.36 36.85 22.39
N TYR A 244 -26.09 35.90 22.97
CA TYR A 244 -27.22 36.20 23.86
C TYR A 244 -26.75 36.88 25.16
N GLU A 245 -25.67 36.41 25.77
CA GLU A 245 -25.09 37.03 26.96
C GLU A 245 -24.61 38.46 26.73
N ASP A 246 -24.04 38.76 25.55
CA ASP A 246 -23.69 40.14 25.18
C ASP A 246 -24.92 41.06 25.18
N GLN A 247 -26.06 40.58 24.66
CA GLN A 247 -27.32 41.34 24.70
C GLN A 247 -27.81 41.57 26.12
N VAL A 248 -27.74 40.55 26.98
CA VAL A 248 -28.14 40.65 28.40
C VAL A 248 -27.28 41.69 29.14
N ARG A 249 -26.00 41.81 28.80
CA ARG A 249 -25.08 42.81 29.38
C ARG A 249 -25.33 44.23 28.86
N GLY A 250 -26.25 44.41 27.92
CA GLY A 250 -26.52 45.70 27.27
C GLY A 250 -25.44 46.12 26.27
N ASN A 251 -24.60 45.18 25.84
CA ASN A 251 -23.53 45.45 24.88
C ASN A 251 -24.08 45.47 23.44
N VAL A 252 -23.43 46.24 22.57
CA VAL A 252 -23.61 46.09 21.12
C VAL A 252 -23.18 44.65 20.75
N PRO A 253 -23.94 43.94 19.90
CA PRO A 253 -23.59 42.58 19.51
C PRO A 253 -22.17 42.49 18.96
N ARG A 254 -21.31 41.70 19.62
CA ARG A 254 -19.92 41.53 19.20
C ARG A 254 -19.79 40.61 17.99
N LEU A 255 -20.74 39.70 17.79
CA LEU A 255 -20.81 38.86 16.61
C LEU A 255 -21.92 39.34 15.68
N THR A 256 -21.55 39.71 14.44
CA THR A 256 -22.48 40.12 13.39
C THR A 256 -22.34 39.22 12.16
N PHE A 257 -23.48 38.76 11.62
CA PHE A 257 -23.49 37.90 10.44
C PHE A 257 -23.72 38.68 9.15
N CYS A 258 -22.76 38.62 8.23
CA CYS A 258 -22.97 38.97 6.82
C CYS A 258 -23.48 37.71 6.10
N ARG A 259 -24.80 37.54 6.09
CA ARG A 259 -25.49 36.36 5.56
C ARG A 259 -25.58 36.38 4.03
N SER A 260 -25.62 35.21 3.41
CA SER A 260 -25.73 35.05 1.96
C SER A 260 -24.70 35.90 1.20
N SER A 261 -23.51 36.03 1.78
CA SER A 261 -22.48 36.98 1.39
C SER A 261 -21.17 36.27 1.07
N ARG A 262 -20.39 36.84 0.16
CA ARG A 262 -19.06 36.34 -0.21
C ARG A 262 -18.04 37.46 -0.18
N LEU A 263 -16.81 37.12 0.20
CA LEU A 263 -15.67 38.00 0.04
C LEU A 263 -15.38 38.19 -1.46
N LEU A 264 -15.28 39.45 -1.90
CA LEU A 264 -14.94 39.80 -3.29
C LEU A 264 -13.50 40.29 -3.42
N SER A 265 -13.08 41.19 -2.51
CA SER A 265 -11.70 41.67 -2.43
C SER A 265 -11.36 42.02 -0.99
N ALA A 266 -10.06 42.10 -0.70
CA ALA A 266 -9.56 42.68 0.52
C ALA A 266 -8.25 43.42 0.25
N ASP A 267 -8.30 44.72 0.47
CA ASP A 267 -7.23 45.66 0.17
C ASP A 267 -6.69 46.23 1.48
N ALA A 268 -5.43 45.93 1.76
CA ALA A 268 -4.80 46.33 3.01
C ALA A 268 -4.24 47.76 2.89
N GLY A 269 -4.66 48.64 3.79
CA GLY A 269 -4.20 50.03 3.89
C GLY A 269 -3.50 50.31 5.22
N PRO A 270 -2.98 51.53 5.42
CA PRO A 270 -2.29 51.91 6.66
C PRO A 270 -3.17 51.84 7.92
N SER A 271 -4.48 52.06 7.76
CA SER A 271 -5.46 52.17 8.85
C SER A 271 -6.31 50.92 9.06
N GLY A 272 -6.11 49.86 8.28
CA GLY A 272 -6.93 48.65 8.34
C GLY A 272 -6.92 47.88 7.02
N ILE A 273 -7.87 46.98 6.88
CA ILE A 273 -8.18 46.20 5.69
C ILE A 273 -9.56 46.63 5.21
N GLU A 274 -9.63 47.15 4.00
CA GLU A 274 -10.91 47.37 3.33
C GLU A 274 -11.38 46.05 2.71
N VAL A 275 -12.44 45.49 3.27
CA VAL A 275 -13.03 44.21 2.87
C VAL A 275 -14.30 44.47 2.08
N THR A 276 -14.30 44.12 0.80
CA THR A 276 -15.49 44.21 -0.04
C THR A 276 -16.26 42.89 0.00
N VAL A 277 -17.51 42.97 0.45
CA VAL A 277 -18.41 41.83 0.59
C VAL A 277 -19.57 41.98 -0.39
N GLY A 278 -19.80 40.97 -1.22
CA GLY A 278 -20.96 40.88 -2.12
C GLY A 278 -22.08 40.07 -1.49
N GLY A 279 -23.31 40.59 -1.50
CA GLY A 279 -24.50 39.92 -1.00
C GLY A 279 -25.74 40.20 -1.85
N PRO A 280 -26.94 39.82 -1.37
CA PRO A 280 -28.18 39.94 -2.14
C PRO A 280 -28.57 41.38 -2.48
N GLU A 281 -28.17 42.34 -1.65
CA GLU A 281 -28.47 43.77 -1.81
C GLU A 281 -27.36 44.53 -2.56
N GLY A 282 -26.37 43.81 -3.11
CA GLY A 282 -25.19 44.36 -3.77
C GLY A 282 -23.92 44.21 -2.95
N SER A 283 -22.87 44.94 -3.33
CA SER A 283 -21.61 44.97 -2.60
C SER A 283 -21.57 46.08 -1.56
N ARG A 284 -20.84 45.84 -0.47
CA ARG A 284 -20.52 46.83 0.55
C ARG A 284 -19.09 46.65 1.05
N SER A 285 -18.45 47.75 1.45
CA SER A 285 -17.11 47.74 2.04
C SER A 285 -17.18 47.81 3.56
N LEU A 286 -16.31 47.06 4.23
CA LEU A 286 -16.09 47.11 5.67
C LEU A 286 -14.62 47.48 5.89
N ASN A 287 -14.32 48.49 6.69
CA ASN A 287 -12.95 48.76 7.11
C ASN A 287 -12.69 48.08 8.46
N LEU A 288 -11.72 47.17 8.51
CA LEU A 288 -11.50 46.24 9.62
C LEU A 288 -10.03 46.19 10.02
N ASP A 289 -9.74 45.79 11.25
CA ASP A 289 -8.36 45.65 11.74
C ASP A 289 -7.70 44.35 11.25
N GLY A 290 -8.49 43.28 11.05
CA GLY A 290 -7.99 41.99 10.59
C GLY A 290 -9.00 41.15 9.83
N LEU A 291 -8.49 40.28 8.96
CA LEU A 291 -9.29 39.39 8.12
C LEU A 291 -8.77 37.96 8.25
N VAL A 292 -9.66 37.05 8.64
CA VAL A 292 -9.38 35.62 8.73
C VAL A 292 -10.11 34.85 7.63
N LEU A 293 -9.35 34.12 6.82
CA LEU A 293 -9.85 33.29 5.73
C LEU A 293 -10.03 31.85 6.20
N ALA A 294 -11.26 31.47 6.53
CA ALA A 294 -11.70 30.09 6.83
C ALA A 294 -12.37 29.44 5.62
N THR A 295 -11.69 29.54 4.48
CA THR A 295 -12.16 29.21 3.14
C THR A 295 -11.86 27.77 2.70
N GLY A 296 -11.32 26.95 3.62
CA GLY A 296 -11.06 25.53 3.38
C GLY A 296 -9.73 25.27 2.69
N TYR A 297 -9.63 24.12 2.02
CA TYR A 297 -8.38 23.64 1.43
C TYR A 297 -8.63 23.05 0.04
N HIS A 298 -7.70 23.27 -0.88
CA HIS A 298 -7.62 22.55 -2.15
C HIS A 298 -6.84 21.26 -1.98
N ARG A 299 -7.19 20.26 -2.78
CA ARG A 299 -6.59 18.94 -2.80
C ARG A 299 -6.40 18.54 -4.24
N GLU A 300 -5.22 18.86 -4.76
CA GLU A 300 -4.86 18.66 -6.15
C GLU A 300 -3.45 18.07 -6.23
N LEU A 301 -3.18 17.36 -7.31
CA LEU A 301 -1.83 16.92 -7.62
C LEU A 301 -0.99 18.17 -7.94
N ASP A 302 0.16 18.32 -7.29
CA ASP A 302 1.04 19.46 -7.53
C ASP A 302 1.60 19.38 -8.97
N PRO A 303 1.23 20.33 -9.86
CA PRO A 303 1.59 20.25 -11.27
C PRO A 303 3.08 20.53 -11.51
N GLU A 304 3.76 21.23 -10.60
CA GLU A 304 5.19 21.49 -10.71
C GLU A 304 5.99 20.28 -10.22
N MET A 305 5.61 19.71 -9.07
CA MET A 305 6.25 18.53 -8.50
C MET A 305 6.13 17.30 -9.40
N PHE A 306 4.98 17.12 -10.06
CA PHE A 306 4.70 15.96 -10.91
C PHE A 306 4.71 16.29 -12.41
N ARG A 307 5.38 17.38 -12.82
CA ARG A 307 5.43 17.85 -14.21
C ARG A 307 5.75 16.73 -15.21
N ASP A 308 6.73 15.89 -14.88
CA ASP A 308 7.22 14.83 -15.77
C ASP A 308 6.38 13.55 -15.67
N VAL A 309 5.53 13.44 -14.64
CA VAL A 309 4.66 12.27 -14.40
C VAL A 309 3.29 12.47 -15.04
N ILE A 310 2.71 13.67 -14.91
CA ILE A 310 1.35 14.00 -15.34
C ILE A 310 1.06 13.61 -16.80
N PRO A 311 1.98 13.80 -17.77
CA PRO A 311 1.75 13.39 -19.16
C PRO A 311 1.47 11.89 -19.35
N HIS A 312 1.93 11.04 -18.42
CA HIS A 312 1.75 9.59 -18.46
C HIS A 312 0.53 9.11 -17.67
N LEU A 313 -0.19 10.00 -16.98
CA LEU A 313 -1.37 9.64 -16.20
C LEU A 313 -2.65 9.79 -17.03
N GLN A 314 -3.54 8.82 -16.91
CA GLN A 314 -4.81 8.81 -17.63
C GLN A 314 -5.84 9.72 -16.93
N ARG A 315 -6.70 10.34 -17.73
CA ARG A 315 -7.80 11.20 -17.25
C ARG A 315 -9.12 10.80 -17.88
N ASN A 316 -10.22 11.03 -17.17
CA ASN A 316 -11.55 10.92 -17.74
C ASN A 316 -11.92 12.16 -18.58
N GLU A 317 -13.09 12.14 -19.21
CA GLU A 317 -13.61 13.23 -20.05
C GLU A 317 -13.78 14.56 -19.30
N SER A 318 -13.97 14.50 -17.97
CA SER A 318 -14.05 15.69 -17.11
C SER A 318 -12.68 16.20 -16.64
N GLY A 319 -11.58 15.59 -17.11
CA GLY A 319 -10.21 15.98 -16.78
C GLY A 319 -9.69 15.46 -15.44
N ASN A 320 -10.44 14.61 -14.72
CA ASN A 320 -9.98 14.02 -13.45
C ASN A 320 -9.08 12.82 -13.72
N PHE A 321 -8.04 12.62 -12.91
CA PHE A 321 -7.19 11.44 -13.01
C PHE A 321 -7.98 10.16 -12.75
N LEU A 322 -7.75 9.15 -13.58
CA LEU A 322 -8.25 7.81 -13.35
C LEU A 322 -7.39 7.14 -12.28
N VAL A 323 -8.06 6.53 -11.31
CA VAL A 323 -7.44 5.80 -10.20
C VAL A 323 -8.15 4.48 -10.02
N SER A 324 -7.38 3.43 -9.81
CA SER A 324 -7.88 2.12 -9.41
C SER A 324 -8.49 2.14 -8.01
N ARG A 325 -9.19 1.06 -7.66
CA ARG A 325 -9.75 0.86 -6.31
C ARG A 325 -8.68 0.82 -5.21
N ALA A 326 -7.45 0.45 -5.56
CA ALA A 326 -6.31 0.46 -4.65
C ALA A 326 -5.59 1.83 -4.62
N TYR A 327 -6.25 2.90 -5.06
CA TYR A 327 -5.72 4.27 -5.10
C TYR A 327 -4.51 4.49 -6.03
N ARG A 328 -4.11 3.49 -6.81
CA ARG A 328 -3.07 3.63 -7.84
C ARG A 328 -3.61 4.44 -9.00
N ALA A 329 -2.88 5.46 -9.44
CA ALA A 329 -3.17 6.19 -10.66
C ALA A 329 -3.01 5.28 -11.88
N ASP A 330 -3.95 5.37 -12.81
CA ASP A 330 -3.86 4.68 -14.08
C ASP A 330 -2.86 5.41 -14.97
N SER A 331 -1.90 4.67 -15.51
CA SER A 331 -0.78 5.20 -16.28
C SER A 331 -0.72 4.62 -17.69
N ALA A 332 0.07 5.25 -18.56
CA ALA A 332 0.41 4.71 -19.86
C ALA A 332 1.20 3.38 -19.71
N PRO A 333 1.12 2.44 -20.67
CA PRO A 333 1.75 1.11 -20.56
C PRO A 333 3.26 1.14 -20.28
N GLU A 334 3.95 2.18 -20.74
CA GLU A 334 5.38 2.38 -20.52
C GLU A 334 5.74 2.76 -19.07
N LEU A 335 4.79 3.28 -18.28
CA LEU A 335 5.00 3.63 -16.87
C LEU A 335 4.47 2.52 -15.95
N THR A 336 5.35 1.56 -15.67
CA THR A 336 5.05 0.40 -14.81
C THR A 336 5.21 0.70 -13.31
N ALA A 337 6.08 1.66 -12.97
CA ALA A 337 6.24 2.17 -11.61
C ALA A 337 4.91 2.72 -11.06
N GLY A 338 4.60 2.48 -9.79
CA GLY A 338 3.31 2.83 -9.19
C GLY A 338 3.26 4.23 -8.61
N ILE A 339 2.19 4.98 -8.88
CA ILE A 339 1.88 6.23 -8.19
C ILE A 339 0.53 6.06 -7.51
N TYR A 340 0.45 6.35 -6.22
CA TYR A 340 -0.75 6.22 -5.42
C TYR A 340 -1.15 7.57 -4.85
N PHE A 341 -2.45 7.85 -4.81
CA PHE A 341 -2.98 9.10 -4.28
C PHE A 341 -3.75 8.88 -2.97
N GLN A 342 -3.42 9.64 -1.94
CA GLN A 342 -4.18 9.65 -0.68
C GLN A 342 -4.72 11.04 -0.40
N GLY A 343 -6.04 11.16 -0.25
CA GLY A 343 -6.69 12.45 0.04
C GLY A 343 -6.92 13.32 -1.20
N LEU A 344 -6.89 12.74 -2.40
CA LEU A 344 -7.10 13.42 -3.69
C LEU A 344 -8.20 12.74 -4.52
N THR A 345 -8.87 11.75 -3.94
CA THR A 345 -9.69 10.76 -4.63
C THR A 345 -11.12 10.74 -4.12
N GLU A 346 -11.58 11.83 -3.50
CA GLU A 346 -12.97 11.98 -3.01
C GLU A 346 -14.01 11.67 -4.10
N LEU A 347 -13.77 12.12 -5.34
CA LEU A 347 -14.68 11.85 -6.46
C LEU A 347 -14.84 10.35 -6.74
N SER A 348 -13.76 9.56 -6.64
CA SER A 348 -13.77 8.12 -6.93
C SER A 348 -14.02 7.25 -5.71
N HIS A 349 -13.63 7.66 -4.50
CA HIS A 349 -13.65 6.83 -3.29
C HIS A 349 -14.55 7.36 -2.17
N GLY A 350 -15.24 8.48 -2.40
CA GLY A 350 -16.24 9.02 -1.48
C GLY A 350 -15.69 10.05 -0.50
N ILE A 351 -16.60 10.66 0.26
CA ILE A 351 -16.33 11.82 1.14
C ILE A 351 -15.32 11.53 2.26
N GLY A 352 -15.14 10.26 2.63
CA GLY A 352 -14.19 9.84 3.65
C GLY A 352 -12.71 9.90 3.23
N ASP A 353 -12.42 10.10 1.94
CA ASP A 353 -11.05 10.05 1.41
C ASP A 353 -10.11 11.09 2.07
N THR A 354 -10.64 12.25 2.45
CA THR A 354 -9.83 13.34 3.01
C THR A 354 -9.71 13.28 4.53
N LEU A 355 -10.29 12.25 5.17
CA LEU A 355 -10.50 12.14 6.61
C LEU A 355 -9.80 10.92 7.20
N LEU A 356 -9.80 10.84 8.54
CA LEU A 356 -9.19 9.73 9.28
C LEU A 356 -9.98 8.42 9.13
N SER A 357 -11.28 8.49 8.87
CA SER A 357 -12.22 7.34 8.87
C SER A 357 -11.76 6.15 8.03
N LEU A 358 -11.13 6.42 6.88
CA LEU A 358 -10.73 5.38 5.92
C LEU A 358 -9.24 5.04 5.94
N LEU A 359 -8.42 5.76 6.73
CA LEU A 359 -6.97 5.55 6.78
C LEU A 359 -6.53 4.11 7.07
N PRO A 360 -7.07 3.39 8.08
CA PRO A 360 -6.63 2.02 8.36
C PRO A 360 -6.86 1.07 7.19
N PHE A 361 -7.96 1.25 6.46
CA PHE A 361 -8.33 0.40 5.32
C PHE A 361 -7.55 0.78 4.06
N ARG A 362 -7.53 2.08 3.72
CA ARG A 362 -6.79 2.60 2.56
C ARG A 362 -5.31 2.26 2.63
N SER A 363 -4.69 2.42 3.80
CA SER A 363 -3.26 2.09 3.96
C SER A 363 -2.99 0.60 3.75
N ALA A 364 -3.90 -0.27 4.18
CA ALA A 364 -3.79 -1.72 3.95
C ALA A 364 -3.95 -2.08 2.48
N GLU A 365 -4.91 -1.48 1.78
CA GLU A 365 -5.16 -1.72 0.36
C GLU A 365 -4.00 -1.25 -0.52
N ILE A 366 -3.45 -0.06 -0.26
CA ILE A 366 -2.26 0.43 -0.97
C ILE A 366 -1.07 -0.50 -0.70
N ALA A 367 -0.84 -0.89 0.56
CA ALA A 367 0.27 -1.78 0.90
C ALA A 367 0.14 -3.15 0.19
N GLU A 368 -1.08 -3.70 0.11
CA GLU A 368 -1.32 -4.97 -0.55
C GLU A 368 -1.16 -4.89 -2.08
N ASP A 369 -1.60 -3.82 -2.74
CA ASP A 369 -1.37 -3.64 -4.17
C ASP A 369 0.11 -3.43 -4.49
N VAL A 370 0.83 -2.66 -3.66
CA VAL A 370 2.29 -2.52 -3.77
C VAL A 370 2.99 -3.88 -3.63
N ARG A 371 2.55 -4.72 -2.67
CA ARG A 371 3.12 -6.06 -2.42
C ARG A 371 2.87 -7.01 -3.59
N LYS A 372 1.61 -7.15 -4.02
CA LYS A 372 1.20 -8.03 -5.13
C LYS A 372 1.95 -7.73 -6.43
N ARG A 373 2.27 -6.46 -6.68
CA ARG A 373 2.98 -6.03 -7.90
C ARG A 373 4.50 -6.01 -7.75
N SER A 374 5.00 -6.15 -6.53
CA SER A 374 6.43 -6.34 -6.25
C SER A 374 6.82 -7.82 -6.29
N GLU A 375 5.86 -8.72 -6.20
CA GLU A 375 6.07 -10.13 -6.52
C GLU A 375 6.44 -10.24 -8.00
N VAL A 376 7.61 -10.83 -8.27
CA VAL A 376 7.99 -11.25 -9.62
C VAL A 376 6.83 -12.10 -10.15
N PRO A 377 6.35 -11.89 -11.41
CA PRO A 377 5.28 -12.69 -11.97
C PRO A 377 5.55 -14.15 -11.64
N SER A 378 4.56 -14.83 -11.07
CA SER A 378 4.71 -16.25 -10.79
C SER A 378 5.13 -16.94 -12.10
N ALA A 379 5.91 -18.01 -12.03
CA ALA A 379 6.32 -18.74 -13.24
C ALA A 379 5.12 -19.21 -14.09
N ASP A 380 3.90 -19.15 -13.54
CA ASP A 380 2.64 -19.48 -14.20
C ASP A 380 2.02 -18.30 -14.98
N GLU A 381 2.45 -17.05 -14.71
CA GLU A 381 2.00 -15.83 -15.43
C GLU A 381 2.88 -15.50 -16.65
N VAL A 382 4.09 -16.06 -16.71
CA VAL A 382 4.94 -16.01 -17.89
C VAL A 382 4.67 -17.29 -18.69
N GLU A 383 4.30 -17.17 -19.96
CA GLU A 383 4.09 -18.31 -20.87
C GLU A 383 5.46 -18.96 -21.23
N TYR A 384 6.16 -19.48 -20.22
CA TYR A 384 7.52 -20.02 -20.31
C TYR A 384 7.71 -21.30 -19.45
N PRO A 385 8.25 -22.39 -20.02
CA PRO A 385 8.60 -22.52 -21.43
C PRO A 385 7.33 -22.55 -22.31
N PRO A 386 7.44 -22.28 -23.62
CA PRO A 386 6.30 -22.33 -24.54
C PRO A 386 5.50 -23.62 -24.37
N ALA A 387 4.17 -23.57 -24.51
CA ALA A 387 3.27 -24.71 -24.26
C ALA A 387 3.70 -26.03 -24.93
N ARG A 388 4.30 -25.97 -26.13
CA ARG A 388 4.86 -27.13 -26.85
C ARG A 388 6.03 -27.85 -26.16
N HIS A 389 6.63 -27.24 -25.14
CA HIS A 389 7.68 -27.84 -24.32
C HIS A 389 7.18 -28.25 -22.93
N ILE A 390 5.87 -28.11 -22.66
CA ILE A 390 5.25 -28.60 -21.44
C ILE A 390 4.75 -30.02 -21.72
N GLU A 391 5.15 -30.98 -20.89
CA GLU A 391 4.63 -32.34 -20.94
C GLU A 391 3.29 -32.41 -20.19
N PRO A 392 2.15 -32.67 -20.88
CA PRO A 392 0.85 -32.74 -20.23
C PRO A 392 0.60 -34.09 -19.53
N ASP A 393 1.28 -35.16 -19.92
CA ASP A 393 1.05 -36.48 -19.35
C ASP A 393 1.72 -36.63 -17.98
N ARG A 394 0.90 -36.55 -16.94
CA ARG A 394 1.31 -36.76 -15.55
C ARG A 394 2.02 -38.11 -15.36
N ALA A 395 1.61 -39.17 -16.05
CA ALA A 395 2.25 -40.47 -15.90
C ALA A 395 3.71 -40.43 -16.37
N THR A 396 3.98 -39.76 -17.50
CA THR A 396 5.33 -39.50 -18.00
C THR A 396 6.17 -38.65 -17.03
N ILE A 397 5.57 -37.61 -16.44
CA ILE A 397 6.26 -36.77 -15.43
C ILE A 397 6.69 -37.61 -14.23
N LEU A 398 5.77 -38.39 -13.64
CA LEU A 398 6.06 -39.21 -12.47
C LEU A 398 7.07 -40.32 -12.79
N GLU A 399 7.01 -40.92 -13.97
CA GLU A 399 8.02 -41.88 -14.41
C GLU A 399 9.40 -41.24 -14.52
N THR A 400 9.48 -39.98 -14.97
CA THR A 400 10.76 -39.23 -15.04
C THR A 400 11.36 -39.07 -13.65
N LEU A 401 10.56 -38.69 -12.64
CA LEU A 401 11.02 -38.58 -11.25
C LEU A 401 11.57 -39.91 -10.72
N GLN A 402 10.93 -41.02 -11.09
CA GLN A 402 11.31 -42.36 -10.62
C GLN A 402 12.56 -42.92 -11.32
N ARG A 403 12.72 -42.67 -12.63
CA ARG A 403 13.87 -43.15 -13.40
C ARG A 403 15.12 -42.30 -13.18
N PHE A 404 14.97 -41.01 -12.91
CA PHE A 404 16.07 -40.06 -12.78
C PHE A 404 16.06 -39.36 -11.40
N PRO A 405 16.28 -40.11 -10.30
CA PRO A 405 16.02 -39.61 -8.94
C PRO A 405 17.01 -38.56 -8.44
N LEU A 406 18.17 -38.37 -9.11
CA LEU A 406 19.14 -37.35 -8.73
C LEU A 406 18.62 -35.97 -9.13
N ALA A 407 18.24 -35.18 -8.13
CA ALA A 407 17.67 -33.85 -8.31
C ALA A 407 18.61 -32.76 -7.80
N THR A 408 18.40 -31.53 -8.27
CA THR A 408 18.93 -30.31 -7.66
C THR A 408 17.87 -29.68 -6.79
N LEU A 409 18.04 -29.70 -5.47
CA LEU A 409 17.16 -29.03 -4.51
C LEU A 409 17.63 -27.59 -4.30
N ILE A 410 16.74 -26.65 -4.57
CA ILE A 410 16.98 -25.21 -4.50
C ILE A 410 16.06 -24.62 -3.42
N SER A 411 16.66 -23.91 -2.48
CA SER A 411 15.96 -23.18 -1.42
C SER A 411 16.61 -21.81 -1.20
N SER A 412 15.92 -20.91 -0.52
CA SER A 412 16.50 -19.65 -0.05
C SER A 412 16.30 -19.47 1.45
N ASP A 413 17.17 -18.68 2.08
CA ASP A 413 16.96 -18.22 3.45
C ASP A 413 16.09 -16.95 3.50
N ASP A 414 15.93 -16.40 4.70
CA ASP A 414 15.14 -15.18 4.94
C ASP A 414 15.82 -13.90 4.45
N GLU A 415 17.12 -13.95 4.17
CA GLU A 415 17.89 -12.85 3.55
C GLU A 415 17.90 -12.93 2.01
N SER A 416 17.16 -13.89 1.44
CA SER A 416 17.07 -14.19 0.01
C SER A 416 18.35 -14.75 -0.60
N GLU A 417 19.28 -15.28 0.20
CA GLU A 417 20.43 -16.03 -0.33
C GLU A 417 19.96 -17.39 -0.85
N VAL A 418 20.45 -17.79 -2.02
CA VAL A 418 20.01 -19.01 -2.71
C VAL A 418 21.03 -20.13 -2.54
N PHE A 419 20.53 -21.30 -2.13
CA PHE A 419 21.32 -22.50 -1.96
C PHE A 419 20.87 -23.58 -2.94
N ALA A 420 21.81 -24.40 -3.39
CA ALA A 420 21.54 -25.55 -4.25
C ALA A 420 22.36 -26.76 -3.82
N THR A 421 21.69 -27.91 -3.65
CA THR A 421 22.35 -29.19 -3.37
C THR A 421 21.86 -30.26 -4.35
N HIS A 422 22.77 -31.09 -4.84
CA HIS A 422 22.44 -32.27 -5.63
C HIS A 422 22.25 -33.47 -4.71
N LEU A 423 21.08 -34.09 -4.75
CA LEU A 423 20.79 -35.27 -3.93
C LEU A 423 19.71 -36.16 -4.57
N PRO A 424 19.69 -37.47 -4.25
CA PRO A 424 18.58 -38.34 -4.60
C PRO A 424 17.30 -37.93 -3.86
N LEU A 425 16.21 -37.80 -4.61
CA LEU A 425 14.86 -37.61 -4.09
C LEU A 425 13.97 -38.74 -4.58
N ILE A 426 13.37 -39.46 -3.64
CA ILE A 426 12.60 -40.67 -3.94
C ILE A 426 11.11 -40.41 -3.79
N LEU A 427 10.37 -40.64 -4.87
CA LEU A 427 8.93 -40.48 -4.91
C LEU A 427 8.20 -41.61 -4.19
N ASP A 428 7.29 -41.22 -3.32
CA ASP A 428 6.18 -42.01 -2.82
C ASP A 428 4.86 -41.46 -3.41
N ARG A 429 4.15 -42.32 -4.15
CA ARG A 429 2.91 -41.95 -4.85
C ARG A 429 1.67 -42.19 -4.01
N GLU A 430 1.80 -42.95 -2.92
CA GLU A 430 0.66 -43.37 -2.09
C GLU A 430 0.38 -42.36 -0.97
N ARG A 431 1.31 -41.42 -0.76
CA ARG A 431 1.23 -40.37 0.25
C ARG A 431 1.07 -39.00 -0.39
N GLY A 432 0.23 -38.16 0.23
CA GLY A 432 -0.11 -36.83 -0.26
C GLY A 432 -1.00 -36.85 -1.52
N GLU A 433 -1.63 -35.72 -1.83
CA GLU A 433 -2.52 -35.62 -3.00
C GLU A 433 -1.73 -35.68 -4.32
N GLN A 434 -0.54 -35.10 -4.35
CA GLN A 434 0.33 -35.02 -5.52
C GLN A 434 1.54 -35.98 -5.46
N GLY A 435 1.70 -36.71 -4.35
CA GLY A 435 2.92 -37.46 -4.01
C GLY A 435 3.79 -36.75 -2.97
N VAL A 436 4.70 -37.50 -2.35
CA VAL A 436 5.72 -36.98 -1.42
C VAL A 436 7.10 -37.44 -1.88
N LEU A 437 8.10 -36.56 -1.81
CA LEU A 437 9.49 -36.90 -2.08
C LEU A 437 10.25 -37.03 -0.76
N PHE A 438 11.02 -38.10 -0.60
CA PHE A 438 11.95 -38.27 0.52
C PHE A 438 13.39 -38.01 0.08
N GLY A 439 14.15 -37.30 0.92
CA GLY A 439 15.57 -37.04 0.75
C GLY A 439 16.30 -36.86 2.07
N HIS A 440 17.63 -36.78 2.02
CA HIS A 440 18.44 -36.41 3.18
C HIS A 440 19.61 -35.52 2.76
N LEU A 441 20.06 -34.68 3.69
CA LEU A 441 21.24 -33.83 3.55
C LEU A 441 22.25 -34.16 4.63
N ASP A 442 23.51 -33.82 4.37
CA ASP A 442 24.52 -33.74 5.44
C ASP A 442 24.08 -32.71 6.49
N ALA A 443 24.23 -33.04 7.78
CA ALA A 443 23.79 -32.16 8.87
C ALA A 443 24.50 -30.79 8.89
N GLY A 444 25.69 -30.69 8.31
CA GLY A 444 26.44 -29.44 8.14
C GLY A 444 26.08 -28.65 6.88
N ASN A 445 25.13 -29.12 6.05
CA ASN A 445 24.72 -28.40 4.85
C ASN A 445 24.02 -27.07 5.22
N PRO A 446 24.39 -25.93 4.60
CA PRO A 446 23.84 -24.62 4.95
C PRO A 446 22.34 -24.47 4.67
N GLN A 447 21.72 -25.38 3.90
CA GLN A 447 20.28 -25.40 3.71
C GLN A 447 19.52 -25.85 4.97
N VAL A 448 20.10 -26.73 5.79
CA VAL A 448 19.42 -27.42 6.90
C VAL A 448 18.74 -26.47 7.89
N PRO A 449 19.39 -25.41 8.41
CA PRO A 449 18.79 -24.55 9.43
C PRO A 449 17.49 -23.87 8.98
N ASN A 450 17.35 -23.62 7.67
CA ASN A 450 16.24 -22.87 7.08
C ASN A 450 15.29 -23.72 6.24
N LEU A 451 15.46 -25.05 6.27
CA LEU A 451 14.75 -25.95 5.37
C LEU A 451 13.33 -26.28 5.85
N ASN A 452 13.10 -26.42 7.15
CA ASN A 452 11.80 -26.88 7.68
C ASN A 452 10.68 -25.85 7.43
N GLY A 453 9.54 -26.30 6.91
CA GLY A 453 8.40 -25.46 6.52
C GLY A 453 8.63 -24.63 5.26
N ARG A 454 9.84 -24.68 4.66
CA ARG A 454 10.21 -23.85 3.52
C ARG A 454 9.63 -24.39 2.23
N ARG A 455 9.13 -23.50 1.38
CA ARG A 455 8.79 -23.82 -0.01
C ARG A 455 10.06 -23.87 -0.85
N VAL A 456 10.27 -24.96 -1.59
CA VAL A 456 11.50 -25.23 -2.35
C VAL A 456 11.20 -25.60 -3.80
N LEU A 457 12.24 -25.59 -4.65
CA LEU A 457 12.21 -26.11 -6.01
C LEU A 457 13.19 -27.29 -6.12
N ALA A 458 12.71 -28.47 -6.49
CA ALA A 458 13.55 -29.59 -6.90
C ALA A 458 13.52 -29.75 -8.42
N VAL A 459 14.69 -29.79 -9.05
CA VAL A 459 14.83 -30.00 -10.51
C VAL A 459 15.41 -31.39 -10.77
N PHE A 460 14.62 -32.24 -11.40
CA PHE A 460 15.03 -33.57 -11.84
C PHE A 460 15.51 -33.49 -13.29
N HIS A 461 16.63 -34.14 -13.57
CA HIS A 461 17.31 -34.09 -14.87
C HIS A 461 17.20 -35.44 -15.57
N GLY A 462 16.44 -35.47 -16.67
CA GLY A 462 16.35 -36.63 -17.54
C GLY A 462 17.39 -36.60 -18.68
N PRO A 463 17.20 -37.43 -19.71
CA PRO A 463 18.09 -37.49 -20.86
C PRO A 463 18.20 -36.14 -21.54
N ASN A 464 19.40 -35.80 -21.98
CA ASN A 464 19.66 -34.56 -22.69
C ASN A 464 20.84 -34.73 -23.66
N SER A 465 20.77 -34.06 -24.81
CA SER A 465 21.79 -34.13 -25.86
C SER A 465 21.86 -32.85 -26.67
N TYR A 466 23.07 -32.46 -27.05
CA TYR A 466 23.30 -31.50 -28.11
C TYR A 466 22.96 -32.10 -29.47
N ILE A 467 22.14 -31.41 -30.25
CA ILE A 467 21.75 -31.81 -31.61
C ILE A 467 22.49 -30.92 -32.60
N SER A 468 23.47 -31.52 -33.29
CA SER A 468 24.24 -30.87 -34.35
C SER A 468 23.38 -30.66 -35.59
N PRO A 469 23.56 -29.55 -36.35
CA PRO A 469 22.92 -29.33 -37.64
C PRO A 469 23.07 -30.49 -38.61
N LYS A 470 24.18 -31.23 -38.51
CA LYS A 470 24.47 -32.41 -39.35
C LYS A 470 23.48 -33.57 -39.13
N ALA A 471 22.76 -33.58 -38.01
CA ALA A 471 21.74 -34.59 -37.74
C ALA A 471 20.45 -34.36 -38.54
N TYR A 472 20.23 -33.15 -39.07
CA TYR A 472 19.01 -32.79 -39.78
C TYR A 472 19.13 -32.98 -41.29
N THR A 473 17.99 -33.19 -41.96
CA THR A 473 17.87 -33.17 -43.42
C THR A 473 17.59 -31.79 -43.98
N THR A 474 17.17 -30.84 -43.14
CA THR A 474 16.95 -29.43 -43.49
C THR A 474 18.00 -28.51 -42.87
N ASP A 475 18.06 -27.26 -43.37
CA ASP A 475 18.98 -26.25 -42.86
C ASP A 475 18.51 -25.71 -41.50
N GLN A 476 19.00 -26.31 -40.42
CA GLN A 476 18.64 -26.00 -39.04
C GLN A 476 19.85 -25.53 -38.23
N LEU A 477 19.60 -24.60 -37.31
CA LEU A 477 20.59 -24.22 -36.29
C LEU A 477 20.71 -25.31 -35.20
N PRO A 478 21.87 -25.41 -34.52
CA PRO A 478 22.03 -26.35 -33.42
C PRO A 478 21.03 -26.11 -32.28
N THR A 479 20.68 -27.17 -31.57
CA THR A 479 19.83 -27.08 -30.37
C THR A 479 20.29 -28.05 -29.29
N TRP A 480 19.75 -27.90 -28.08
CA TRP A 480 19.84 -28.87 -27.00
C TRP A 480 18.46 -29.45 -26.75
N ASN A 481 18.34 -30.77 -26.88
CA ASN A 481 17.13 -31.49 -26.45
C ASN A 481 17.33 -31.97 -25.02
N TYR A 482 16.30 -31.87 -24.19
CA TYR A 482 16.35 -32.31 -22.80
C TYR A 482 14.98 -32.67 -22.25
N VAL A 483 15.01 -33.51 -21.23
CA VAL A 483 13.90 -33.83 -20.35
C VAL A 483 14.23 -33.29 -18.96
N ALA A 484 13.35 -32.48 -18.38
CA ALA A 484 13.48 -32.03 -17.00
C ALA A 484 12.11 -31.99 -16.31
N VAL A 485 12.07 -32.21 -15.00
CA VAL A 485 10.86 -32.03 -14.20
C VAL A 485 11.17 -31.07 -13.06
N HIS A 486 10.36 -30.02 -12.96
CA HIS A 486 10.40 -29.07 -11.86
C HIS A 486 9.30 -29.46 -10.86
N VAL A 487 9.70 -29.66 -9.60
CA VAL A 487 8.80 -29.97 -8.49
C VAL A 487 8.87 -28.82 -7.51
N ARG A 488 7.72 -28.21 -7.18
CA ARG A 488 7.62 -27.26 -6.08
C ARG A 488 6.81 -27.88 -4.96
N GLY A 489 7.17 -27.53 -3.73
CA GLY A 489 6.51 -28.08 -2.55
C GLY A 489 7.09 -27.52 -1.26
N HIS A 490 6.53 -27.97 -0.14
CA HIS A 490 6.97 -27.55 1.20
C HIS A 490 7.75 -28.68 1.86
N VAL A 491 8.88 -28.33 2.48
CA VAL A 491 9.72 -29.30 3.17
C VAL A 491 9.27 -29.47 4.61
N ARG A 492 9.22 -30.71 5.07
CA ARG A 492 9.10 -31.11 6.46
C ARG A 492 10.33 -31.88 6.87
N VAL A 493 11.14 -31.30 7.75
CA VAL A 493 12.30 -31.99 8.33
C VAL A 493 11.81 -33.06 9.29
N LEU A 494 12.44 -34.24 9.24
CA LEU A 494 12.07 -35.37 10.09
C LEU A 494 12.84 -35.32 11.40
N GLU A 495 12.11 -35.19 12.50
CA GLU A 495 12.70 -35.16 13.85
C GLU A 495 12.98 -36.55 14.41
N ASN A 496 12.27 -37.58 13.92
CA ASN A 496 12.42 -38.95 14.37
C ASN A 496 13.42 -39.71 13.47
N GLN A 497 14.48 -40.23 14.09
CA GLN A 497 15.53 -41.01 13.41
C GLN A 497 14.97 -42.29 12.76
N ASP A 498 13.97 -42.95 13.34
CA ASP A 498 13.34 -44.15 12.75
C ASP A 498 12.72 -43.83 11.39
N GLN A 499 12.12 -42.65 11.24
CA GLN A 499 11.54 -42.21 9.96
C GLN A 499 12.63 -41.96 8.90
N VAL A 500 13.79 -41.46 9.31
CA VAL A 500 14.94 -41.29 8.42
C VAL A 500 15.48 -42.65 7.99
N VAL A 501 15.58 -43.62 8.90
CA VAL A 501 16.04 -44.98 8.61
C VAL A 501 15.10 -45.71 7.64
N SER A 502 13.79 -45.68 7.87
CA SER A 502 12.82 -46.28 6.93
C SER A 502 12.83 -45.59 5.57
N GLY A 503 13.04 -44.26 5.55
CA GLY A 503 13.24 -43.53 4.31
C GLY A 503 14.49 -44.00 3.55
N LEU A 504 15.63 -44.14 4.24
CA LEU A 504 16.88 -44.67 3.67
C LEU A 504 16.73 -46.10 3.14
N ALA A 505 15.98 -46.96 3.85
CA ALA A 505 15.67 -48.31 3.39
C ALA A 505 14.88 -48.27 2.07
N SER A 506 13.91 -47.37 1.95
CA SER A 506 13.16 -47.14 0.69
C SER A 506 14.05 -46.65 -0.45
N ILE A 507 15.04 -45.78 -0.18
CA ILE A 507 16.04 -45.38 -1.19
C ILE A 507 16.83 -46.61 -1.67
N SER A 508 17.37 -47.39 -0.73
CA SER A 508 18.15 -48.59 -1.04
C SER A 508 17.37 -49.59 -1.90
N GLU A 509 16.09 -49.79 -1.58
CA GLU A 509 15.21 -50.69 -2.33
C GLU A 509 14.94 -50.20 -3.76
N LYS A 510 14.68 -48.90 -3.92
CA LYS A 510 14.31 -48.31 -5.21
C LYS A 510 15.50 -48.03 -6.12
N ALA A 511 16.69 -47.80 -5.56
CA ALA A 511 17.89 -47.43 -6.30
C ALA A 511 18.55 -48.61 -7.05
N ASP A 512 18.49 -49.82 -6.49
CA ASP A 512 19.06 -51.01 -7.12
C ASP A 512 18.05 -52.17 -7.11
N ARG A 513 17.59 -52.56 -8.30
CA ARG A 513 16.60 -53.63 -8.50
C ARG A 513 17.24 -54.95 -8.98
N SER A 514 18.56 -55.04 -8.95
CA SER A 514 19.28 -56.26 -9.36
C SER A 514 19.07 -57.41 -8.36
N ASP A 515 19.22 -58.65 -8.85
CA ASP A 515 19.12 -59.83 -8.00
C ASP A 515 20.31 -59.87 -7.02
N GLY A 516 20.02 -60.01 -5.72
CA GLY A 516 21.03 -59.90 -4.66
C GLY A 516 21.47 -58.47 -4.30
N ALA A 517 20.75 -57.44 -4.76
CA ALA A 517 21.03 -56.04 -4.42
C ALA A 517 21.04 -55.80 -2.89
N TYR A 518 21.87 -54.84 -2.46
CA TYR A 518 21.90 -54.44 -1.06
C TYR A 518 20.55 -53.88 -0.62
N ARG A 519 20.13 -54.32 0.57
CA ARG A 519 18.97 -53.80 1.29
C ARG A 519 19.44 -53.42 2.68
N LEU A 520 19.16 -52.18 3.05
CA LEU A 520 19.46 -51.71 4.40
C LEU A 520 18.61 -52.49 5.40
N ASP A 521 19.25 -53.25 6.28
CA ASP A 521 18.60 -53.78 7.47
C ASP A 521 18.42 -52.62 8.45
N GLU A 522 17.18 -52.26 8.75
CA GLU A 522 16.85 -51.17 9.68
C GLU A 522 17.43 -51.39 11.09
N ASN A 523 17.78 -52.63 11.44
CA ASN A 523 18.40 -53.00 12.72
C ASN A 523 19.94 -53.06 12.67
N ASP A 524 20.57 -52.64 11.57
CA ASP A 524 22.03 -52.66 11.46
C ASP A 524 22.68 -51.71 12.49
N SER A 525 23.46 -52.29 13.41
CA SER A 525 24.17 -51.57 14.48
C SER A 525 25.09 -50.41 14.01
N ARG A 526 25.43 -50.35 12.71
CA ARG A 526 26.20 -49.24 12.14
C ARG A 526 25.37 -47.97 11.94
N ILE A 527 24.04 -48.09 11.84
CA ILE A 527 23.11 -46.97 11.62
C ILE A 527 23.21 -45.97 12.78
N GLU A 528 23.21 -46.44 14.02
CA GLU A 528 23.29 -45.59 15.22
C GLU A 528 24.50 -44.62 15.19
N LYS A 529 25.60 -45.02 14.55
CA LYS A 529 26.83 -44.21 14.46
C LYS A 529 26.82 -43.21 13.32
N LEU A 530 26.03 -43.44 12.27
CA LEU A 530 26.05 -42.66 11.03
C LEU A 530 24.82 -41.75 10.88
N ILE A 531 23.68 -42.12 11.47
CA ILE A 531 22.41 -41.42 11.31
C ILE A 531 22.45 -39.97 11.80
N GLY A 532 23.23 -39.68 12.85
CA GLY A 532 23.39 -38.33 13.38
C GLY A 532 24.15 -37.37 12.45
N GLY A 533 24.80 -37.88 11.40
CA GLY A 533 25.49 -37.07 10.40
C GLY A 533 24.58 -36.55 9.29
N ILE A 534 23.30 -36.94 9.27
CA ILE A 534 22.36 -36.55 8.22
C ILE A 534 21.07 -36.00 8.80
N VAL A 535 20.36 -35.22 7.99
CA VAL A 535 19.02 -34.70 8.26
C VAL A 535 18.10 -35.19 7.16
N GLY A 536 17.17 -36.07 7.51
CA GLY A 536 16.12 -36.54 6.60
C GLY A 536 14.98 -35.54 6.51
N PHE A 537 14.37 -35.45 5.34
CA PHE A 537 13.22 -34.58 5.11
C PHE A 537 12.25 -35.18 4.09
N GLU A 538 11.01 -34.73 4.18
CA GLU A 538 9.98 -34.97 3.17
C GLU A 538 9.64 -33.65 2.46
N LEU A 539 9.35 -33.73 1.18
CA LEU A 539 8.88 -32.63 0.35
C LEU A 539 7.46 -32.98 -0.12
N ASP A 540 6.47 -32.33 0.49
CA ASP A 540 5.07 -32.42 0.09
C ASP A 540 4.88 -31.67 -1.23
N ILE A 541 4.53 -32.40 -2.29
CA ILE A 541 4.46 -31.84 -3.65
C ILE A 541 3.23 -30.92 -3.75
N GLU A 542 3.49 -29.67 -4.13
CA GLU A 542 2.47 -28.66 -4.45
C GLU A 542 2.20 -28.64 -5.96
N SER A 543 3.26 -28.64 -6.78
CA SER A 543 3.13 -28.63 -8.24
C SER A 543 4.25 -29.37 -8.96
N LEU A 544 3.90 -29.89 -10.14
CA LEU A 544 4.77 -30.65 -11.03
C LEU A 544 4.71 -30.05 -12.44
N THR A 545 5.87 -29.76 -13.01
CA THR A 545 5.97 -29.25 -14.38
C THR A 545 7.03 -30.00 -15.17
N GLY A 546 6.60 -30.81 -16.14
CA GLY A 546 7.51 -31.45 -17.11
C GLY A 546 7.92 -30.46 -18.20
N ARG A 547 9.23 -30.23 -18.37
CA ARG A 547 9.82 -29.34 -19.37
C ARG A 547 10.62 -30.18 -20.38
N PHE A 548 9.96 -30.53 -21.48
CA PHE A 548 10.46 -31.48 -22.47
C PHE A 548 10.72 -30.72 -23.77
N LYS A 549 12.00 -30.47 -24.07
CA LYS A 549 12.40 -29.84 -25.33
C LYS A 549 12.99 -30.93 -26.23
N LEU A 550 12.20 -31.37 -27.20
CA LEU A 550 12.46 -32.56 -28.02
C LEU A 550 12.43 -32.23 -29.52
N SER A 551 12.70 -30.97 -29.89
CA SER A 551 12.61 -30.46 -31.28
C SER A 551 11.20 -30.56 -31.89
N GLN A 552 10.16 -30.30 -31.09
CA GLN A 552 8.74 -30.37 -31.52
C GLN A 552 8.37 -29.32 -32.59
N ASP A 553 9.22 -28.33 -32.81
CA ASP A 553 9.08 -27.29 -33.84
C ASP A 553 9.75 -27.65 -35.18
N ARG A 554 10.25 -28.89 -35.32
CA ARG A 554 10.86 -29.42 -36.55
C ARG A 554 9.88 -30.31 -37.32
N ASN A 555 10.18 -30.56 -38.59
CA ASN A 555 9.44 -31.55 -39.37
C ASN A 555 9.65 -32.97 -38.80
N ASP A 556 8.80 -33.92 -39.20
CA ASP A 556 8.81 -35.27 -38.64
C ASP A 556 10.12 -36.04 -38.85
N GLU A 557 10.81 -35.84 -39.98
CA GLU A 557 12.08 -36.53 -40.23
C GLU A 557 13.19 -35.98 -39.34
N ASP A 558 13.28 -34.66 -39.23
CA ASP A 558 14.25 -33.96 -38.40
C ASP A 558 14.03 -34.22 -36.91
N ARG A 559 12.76 -34.28 -36.47
CA ARG A 559 12.40 -34.65 -35.09
C ARG A 559 12.84 -36.08 -34.77
N LYS A 560 12.59 -37.04 -35.68
CA LYS A 560 13.05 -38.44 -35.53
C LYS A 560 14.56 -38.54 -35.40
N ARG A 561 15.31 -37.80 -36.22
CA ARG A 561 16.78 -37.80 -36.16
C ARG A 561 17.31 -37.15 -34.89
N ALA A 562 16.72 -36.04 -34.45
CA ALA A 562 17.06 -35.42 -33.16
C ALA A 562 16.79 -36.35 -31.97
N MET A 563 15.69 -37.12 -32.02
CA MET A 563 15.37 -38.10 -30.98
C MET A 563 16.27 -39.33 -31.01
N ALA A 564 16.79 -39.73 -32.17
CA ALA A 564 17.83 -40.76 -32.25
C ALA A 564 19.11 -40.33 -31.53
N VAL A 565 19.54 -39.08 -31.71
CA VAL A 565 20.70 -38.50 -31.02
C VAL A 565 20.45 -38.35 -29.50
N LEU A 566 19.22 -37.98 -29.09
CA LEU A 566 18.85 -37.97 -27.68
C LEU A 566 18.89 -39.37 -27.06
N ARG A 567 18.41 -40.38 -27.80
CA ARG A 567 18.40 -41.78 -27.37
C ARG A 567 19.82 -42.30 -27.17
N GLU A 568 20.72 -42.06 -28.12
CA GLU A 568 22.13 -42.44 -28.02
C GLU A 568 22.83 -41.79 -26.81
N GLY A 569 22.48 -40.54 -26.48
CA GLY A 569 23.01 -39.85 -25.31
C GLY A 569 22.41 -40.29 -23.96
N ALA A 570 21.27 -41.00 -23.97
CA ALA A 570 20.56 -41.41 -22.75
C ALA A 570 21.15 -42.67 -22.09
N GLY A 571 21.93 -43.47 -22.83
CA GLY A 571 22.38 -44.79 -22.39
C GLY A 571 21.33 -45.90 -22.63
N ASP A 572 21.80 -47.14 -22.79
CA ASP A 572 20.99 -48.28 -23.22
C ASP A 572 19.77 -48.57 -22.31
N GLU A 573 19.92 -48.34 -21.00
CA GLU A 573 18.88 -48.58 -19.98
C GLU A 573 17.70 -47.59 -20.01
N HIS A 574 17.81 -46.52 -20.81
CA HIS A 574 16.77 -45.49 -20.94
C HIS A 574 16.22 -45.37 -22.37
N HIS A 575 16.63 -46.25 -23.28
CA HIS A 575 16.18 -46.25 -24.67
C HIS A 575 14.66 -46.44 -24.82
N ASP A 576 14.05 -47.25 -23.97
CA ASP A 576 12.60 -47.49 -23.94
C ASP A 576 11.83 -46.23 -23.54
N PHE A 577 12.32 -45.49 -22.54
CA PHE A 577 11.75 -44.22 -22.10
C PHE A 577 11.81 -43.17 -23.20
N VAL A 578 12.98 -42.97 -23.82
CA VAL A 578 13.16 -42.01 -24.92
C VAL A 578 12.27 -42.36 -26.12
N ALA A 579 12.11 -43.65 -26.44
CA ALA A 579 11.24 -44.11 -27.51
C ALA A 579 9.75 -43.82 -27.22
N ARG A 580 9.32 -43.98 -25.95
CA ARG A 580 7.94 -43.74 -25.53
C ARG A 580 7.57 -42.25 -25.59
N ILE A 581 8.41 -41.36 -25.05
CA ILE A 581 8.14 -39.91 -25.06
C ILE A 581 8.23 -39.27 -26.45
N HIS A 582 8.84 -39.95 -27.43
CA HIS A 582 8.85 -39.50 -28.83
C HIS A 582 7.51 -39.75 -29.55
N GLN A 583 6.73 -40.74 -29.11
CA GLN A 583 5.45 -41.12 -29.74
C GLN A 583 4.26 -40.27 -29.26
N GLN A 584 4.48 -39.46 -28.22
CA GLN A 584 3.57 -38.43 -27.73
C GLN A 584 3.71 -37.16 -28.59
#